data_AF-A0A7C7WWF0-F1
#
_entry.id   AF-A0A7C7WWF0-F1
#
_cell.length_a   1.000
_cell.length_b   1.000
_cell.length_c   1.000
_cell.angle_alpha   90.00
_cell.angle_beta   90.00
_cell.angle_gamma   90.00
#
_symmetry.space_group_name_H-M   'P 1'
#
loop_
_entity.id
_entity.type
_entity.pdbx_description
1 polymer ?
#
loop_
_entity_poly.entity_id
_entity_poly.type
_entity_poly.pdbx_seq_one_letter_code
_entity_poly.pdbx_strand_id
1 'polypeptide(L)'
;MNKRPPTTRRHAAILIIVLVVVAILALSGYTFSELMLTHYESTIYSGRQVQSRALVSSGIDSARWFLTQPKDLQTDAGGVYDNPAMFQAQLVAPNLDPRDMGTFSILAPSLDSYGALAGTRYGFEDESTRLNLNFLLLADKFQENGGRTLLLALPGMTEETADSILDWLDEDDDPREFGVEYDYYEALEPAYTPTNGPFRSVEELMLVRGVTPDLMFGQDTNRNGMVDPHEMEAGMAMGTATADPSMGDMTRGWVPYLTLYGAEKNYNSAGFPRVFLNQKDLDLLYEELLTAIDEEWANFIVAYRLYGAFDGDEEGESAVGYAPDTSQEPKADIGQVLELIDKKVQLPGDDGTVLVSPFTGDMLAMSFYLPELLDNCTVISTPIIPGRLNINQAPAALLAGIPGMDEELYTAILEERVVNPEESADNPNRKFETWILTEGFLFNEDGEPDIARMQQLSPFMCGGGDVYRAQVIGYFQGGGVSSRTEVVIDNTALTPSIVFWRDLTHLGRAYPLEVLGINLTGQIGQAY
;
A
#
# COMPACT_ATOMS: atom_id res chain seq x y z
N MET A 1 -95.30 8.86 61.83
CA MET A 1 -95.06 9.19 60.41
C MET A 1 -93.60 9.56 60.25
N ASN A 2 -92.86 8.82 59.41
CA ASN A 2 -91.40 8.69 59.38
C ASN A 2 -90.62 9.98 59.11
N LYS A 3 -89.59 10.26 59.93
CA LYS A 3 -88.49 11.18 59.60
C LYS A 3 -87.46 10.44 58.73
N ARG A 4 -87.20 10.96 57.52
CA ARG A 4 -86.12 10.46 56.64
C ARG A 4 -84.74 10.90 57.18
N PRO A 5 -83.69 10.07 57.11
CA PRO A 5 -82.35 10.44 57.55
C PRO A 5 -81.67 11.37 56.51
N PRO A 6 -80.70 12.21 56.93
CA PRO A 6 -79.96 13.07 56.02
C PRO A 6 -79.04 12.24 55.10
N THR A 7 -79.15 12.45 53.80
CA THR A 7 -78.22 11.88 52.82
C THR A 7 -76.89 12.62 52.91
N THR A 8 -75.84 11.92 53.37
CA THR A 8 -74.46 12.43 53.27
C THR A 8 -74.11 12.61 51.80
N ARG A 9 -73.91 13.86 51.35
CA ARG A 9 -73.22 14.16 50.09
C ARG A 9 -71.77 13.70 50.18
N ARG A 10 -71.52 12.41 49.96
CA ARG A 10 -70.27 11.96 49.35
C ARG A 10 -70.52 11.86 47.84
N HIS A 11 -69.45 11.80 47.04
CA HIS A 11 -69.45 11.46 45.60
C HIS A 11 -69.28 12.63 44.59
N ALA A 12 -68.10 13.28 44.64
CA ALA A 12 -67.47 13.88 43.44
C ALA A 12 -65.93 13.72 43.45
N ALA A 13 -65.28 13.68 44.63
CA ALA A 13 -63.82 13.54 44.74
C ALA A 13 -63.28 12.16 44.31
N ILE A 14 -64.03 11.07 44.52
CA ILE A 14 -63.59 9.70 44.17
C ILE A 14 -63.41 9.56 42.66
N LEU A 15 -64.29 10.16 41.86
CA LEU A 15 -64.23 10.07 40.40
C LEU A 15 -63.02 10.84 39.85
N ILE A 16 -62.69 11.99 40.44
CA ILE A 16 -61.49 12.76 40.09
C ILE A 16 -60.22 11.96 40.45
N ILE A 17 -60.17 11.36 41.64
CA ILE A 17 -59.03 10.53 42.06
C ILE A 17 -58.87 9.32 41.13
N VAL A 18 -59.96 8.62 40.80
CA VAL A 18 -59.93 7.48 39.86
C VAL A 18 -59.46 7.94 38.48
N LEU A 19 -59.94 9.08 37.99
CA LEU A 19 -59.52 9.61 36.69
C LEU A 19 -58.04 9.99 36.67
N VAL A 20 -57.52 10.60 37.74
CA VAL A 20 -56.09 10.90 37.87
C VAL A 20 -55.26 9.61 37.95
N VAL A 21 -55.70 8.62 38.73
CA VAL A 21 -55.01 7.32 38.82
C VAL A 21 -55.01 6.60 37.47
N VAL A 22 -56.15 6.58 36.76
CA VAL A 22 -56.25 5.99 35.42
C VAL A 22 -55.36 6.76 34.42
N ALA A 23 -55.32 8.10 34.48
CA ALA A 23 -54.46 8.90 33.63
C ALA A 23 -52.96 8.64 33.89
N ILE A 24 -52.55 8.54 35.15
CA ILE A 24 -51.17 8.20 35.53
C ILE A 24 -50.82 6.78 35.09
N LEU A 25 -51.71 5.80 35.29
CA LEU A 25 -51.51 4.42 34.84
C LEU A 25 -51.43 4.33 33.32
N ALA A 26 -52.27 5.07 32.59
CA ALA A 26 -52.23 5.13 31.13
C ALA A 26 -50.93 5.75 30.64
N LEU A 27 -50.47 6.86 31.23
CA LEU A 27 -49.19 7.48 30.90
C LEU A 27 -48.03 6.55 31.23
N SER A 28 -48.06 5.88 32.38
CA SER A 28 -47.03 4.91 32.79
C SER A 28 -46.97 3.72 31.83
N GLY A 29 -48.14 3.20 31.42
CA GLY A 29 -48.24 2.13 30.43
C GLY A 29 -47.72 2.56 29.06
N TYR A 30 -48.03 3.79 28.63
CA TYR A 30 -47.48 4.36 27.40
C TYR A 30 -45.95 4.51 27.46
N THR A 31 -45.41 5.10 28.53
CA THR A 31 -43.95 5.25 28.69
C THR A 31 -43.24 3.90 28.76
N PHE A 32 -43.84 2.90 29.41
CA PHE A 32 -43.30 1.55 29.46
C PHE A 32 -43.28 0.92 28.06
N SER A 33 -44.34 1.09 27.27
CA SER A 33 -44.40 0.57 25.90
C SER A 33 -43.35 1.20 25.00
N GLU A 34 -43.18 2.53 25.05
CA GLU A 34 -42.14 3.24 24.29
C GLU A 34 -40.74 2.75 24.66
N LEU A 35 -40.43 2.67 25.96
CA LEU A 35 -39.15 2.14 26.45
C LEU A 35 -38.91 0.71 25.96
N MET A 36 -39.94 -0.15 25.97
CA MET A 36 -39.81 -1.53 25.49
C MET A 36 -39.59 -1.63 23.99
N LEU A 37 -40.22 -0.76 23.19
CA LEU A 37 -39.95 -0.67 21.76
C LEU A 37 -38.51 -0.21 21.50
N THR A 38 -38.04 0.84 22.19
CA THR A 38 -36.65 1.32 22.07
C THR A 38 -35.64 0.24 22.47
N HIS A 39 -35.88 -0.48 23.56
CA HIS A 39 -34.99 -1.57 23.98
C HIS A 39 -34.99 -2.75 23.00
N TYR A 40 -36.14 -3.08 22.42
CA TYR A 40 -36.26 -4.11 21.38
C TYR A 40 -35.47 -3.71 20.12
N GLU A 41 -35.66 -2.49 19.63
CA GLU A 41 -34.93 -1.97 18.47
C GLU A 41 -33.42 -1.91 18.75
N SER A 42 -33.01 -1.40 19.91
CA SER A 42 -31.60 -1.37 20.33
C SER A 42 -30.97 -2.77 20.36
N THR A 43 -31.71 -3.78 20.81
CA THR A 43 -31.23 -5.17 20.81
C THR A 43 -31.03 -5.69 19.39
N ILE A 44 -31.96 -5.41 18.47
CA ILE A 44 -31.82 -5.76 17.05
C ILE A 44 -30.60 -5.07 16.44
N TYR A 45 -30.44 -3.76 16.65
CA TYR A 45 -29.32 -2.99 16.11
C TYR A 45 -27.99 -3.46 16.68
N SER A 46 -27.92 -3.77 17.97
CA SER A 46 -26.73 -4.34 18.61
C SER A 46 -26.36 -5.70 18.02
N GLY A 47 -27.34 -6.59 17.82
CA GLY A 47 -27.13 -7.88 17.17
C GLY A 47 -26.65 -7.73 15.72
N ARG A 48 -27.27 -6.83 14.96
CA ARG A 48 -26.88 -6.53 13.58
C ARG A 48 -25.49 -5.90 13.48
N GLN A 49 -25.09 -5.08 14.45
CA GLN A 49 -23.73 -4.50 14.50
C GLN A 49 -22.66 -5.57 14.76
N VAL A 50 -22.93 -6.55 15.62
CA VAL A 50 -22.04 -7.70 15.81
C VAL A 50 -21.96 -8.52 14.52
N GLN A 51 -23.09 -8.75 13.86
CA GLN A 51 -23.13 -9.48 12.59
C GLN A 51 -22.39 -8.73 11.47
N SER A 52 -22.54 -7.41 11.35
CA SER A 52 -21.82 -6.63 10.33
C SER A 52 -20.31 -6.62 10.55
N ARG A 53 -19.85 -6.65 11.81
CA ARG A 53 -18.42 -6.86 12.12
C ARG A 53 -17.94 -8.26 11.70
N ALA A 54 -18.77 -9.29 11.91
CA ALA A 54 -18.43 -10.64 11.44
C ALA A 54 -18.37 -10.72 9.89
N LEU A 55 -19.24 -9.99 9.18
CA LEU A 55 -19.18 -9.87 7.72
C LEU A 55 -17.86 -9.24 7.26
N VAL A 56 -17.39 -8.20 7.96
CA VAL A 56 -16.06 -7.61 7.70
C VAL A 56 -14.96 -8.64 7.92
N SER A 57 -14.98 -9.39 9.03
CA SER A 57 -14.00 -10.45 9.27
C SER A 57 -14.00 -11.51 8.16
N SER A 58 -15.19 -11.90 7.66
CA SER A 58 -15.29 -12.81 6.50
C SER A 58 -14.65 -12.22 5.24
N GLY A 59 -14.81 -10.92 4.99
CA GLY A 59 -14.15 -10.24 3.88
C GLY A 59 -12.62 -10.23 4.01
N ILE A 60 -12.11 -9.94 5.21
CA ILE A 60 -10.66 -9.96 5.48
C ILE A 60 -10.08 -11.37 5.29
N ASP A 61 -10.74 -12.40 5.81
CA ASP A 61 -10.27 -13.78 5.66
C ASP A 61 -10.37 -14.27 4.20
N SER A 62 -11.40 -13.83 3.47
CA SER A 62 -11.52 -14.10 2.03
C SER A 62 -10.38 -13.45 1.23
N ALA A 63 -10.06 -12.18 1.51
CA ALA A 63 -8.91 -11.49 0.92
C ALA A 63 -7.60 -12.22 1.18
N ARG A 64 -7.35 -12.63 2.43
CA ARG A 64 -6.14 -13.40 2.78
C ARG A 64 -6.09 -14.72 2.03
N TRP A 65 -7.21 -15.44 1.92
CA TRP A 65 -7.25 -16.69 1.15
C TRP A 65 -6.96 -16.45 -0.34
N PHE A 66 -7.49 -15.39 -0.93
CA PHE A 66 -7.18 -15.02 -2.32
C PHE A 66 -5.69 -14.76 -2.52
N LEU A 67 -5.07 -13.99 -1.63
CA LEU A 67 -3.65 -13.63 -1.68
C LEU A 67 -2.71 -14.83 -1.45
N THR A 68 -3.16 -15.92 -0.82
CA THR A 68 -2.38 -17.16 -0.70
C THR A 68 -2.23 -17.93 -2.02
N GLN A 69 -3.09 -17.67 -3.01
CA GLN A 69 -3.02 -18.40 -4.28
C GLN A 69 -1.76 -17.98 -5.06
N PRO A 70 -1.17 -18.85 -5.89
CA PRO A 70 -0.14 -18.45 -6.84
C PRO A 70 -0.59 -17.28 -7.73
N LYS A 71 0.34 -16.40 -8.14
CA LYS A 71 0.04 -15.20 -8.92
C LYS A 71 -0.75 -15.52 -10.20
N ASP A 72 -0.40 -16.59 -10.91
CA ASP A 72 -1.14 -17.03 -12.11
C ASP A 72 -2.62 -17.31 -11.84
N LEU A 73 -2.95 -17.97 -10.71
CA LEU A 73 -4.34 -18.23 -10.33
C LEU A 73 -5.06 -16.97 -9.89
N GLN A 74 -4.35 -16.00 -9.30
CA GLN A 74 -4.93 -14.70 -8.97
C GLN A 74 -5.29 -13.94 -10.25
N THR A 75 -4.38 -13.87 -11.22
CA THR A 75 -4.59 -13.23 -12.52
C THR A 75 -5.73 -13.90 -13.30
N ASP A 76 -5.76 -15.24 -13.36
CA ASP A 76 -6.86 -16.00 -13.98
C ASP A 76 -8.23 -15.72 -13.32
N ALA A 77 -8.23 -15.43 -12.01
CA ALA A 77 -9.42 -15.08 -11.25
C ALA A 77 -9.82 -13.60 -11.37
N GLY A 78 -9.11 -12.79 -12.16
CA GLY A 78 -9.38 -11.36 -12.39
C GLY A 78 -8.45 -10.40 -11.65
N GLY A 79 -7.38 -10.89 -11.03
CA GLY A 79 -6.33 -10.06 -10.43
C GLY A 79 -6.67 -9.46 -9.07
N VAL A 80 -5.72 -8.68 -8.54
CA VAL A 80 -5.81 -8.02 -7.22
C VAL A 80 -6.26 -6.56 -7.31
N TYR A 81 -6.13 -5.94 -8.48
CA TYR A 81 -6.32 -4.50 -8.65
C TYR A 81 -7.80 -4.09 -8.76
N ASP A 82 -8.53 -4.53 -9.79
CA ASP A 82 -9.96 -4.25 -9.92
C ASP A 82 -10.72 -5.50 -10.36
N ASN A 83 -11.28 -6.19 -9.37
CA ASN A 83 -11.98 -7.45 -9.52
C ASN A 83 -13.34 -7.42 -8.80
N PRO A 84 -14.36 -6.79 -9.41
CA PRO A 84 -15.71 -6.75 -8.84
C PRO A 84 -16.30 -8.14 -8.60
N ALA A 85 -15.94 -9.13 -9.42
CA ALA A 85 -16.48 -10.48 -9.31
C ALA A 85 -16.09 -11.16 -7.99
N MET A 86 -14.89 -10.89 -7.48
CA MET A 86 -14.39 -11.44 -6.21
C MET A 86 -14.61 -10.51 -5.02
N PHE A 87 -14.74 -9.19 -5.25
CA PHE A 87 -14.66 -8.20 -4.18
C PHE A 87 -15.89 -7.30 -4.01
N GLN A 88 -16.87 -7.36 -4.91
CA GLN A 88 -18.13 -6.61 -4.77
C GLN A 88 -19.28 -7.51 -4.30
N ALA A 89 -20.06 -7.05 -3.32
CA ALA A 89 -21.31 -7.64 -2.84
C ALA A 89 -21.27 -9.15 -2.60
N GLN A 90 -20.16 -9.63 -2.01
CA GLN A 90 -19.94 -11.04 -1.73
C GLN A 90 -20.88 -11.52 -0.64
N LEU A 91 -21.64 -12.59 -0.95
CA LEU A 91 -22.70 -13.08 -0.08
C LEU A 91 -22.16 -14.02 0.99
N VAL A 92 -22.39 -13.67 2.26
CA VAL A 92 -21.98 -14.49 3.42
C VAL A 92 -23.20 -15.07 4.14
N ALA A 93 -24.21 -14.23 4.38
CA ALA A 93 -25.43 -14.61 5.08
C ALA A 93 -26.64 -14.47 4.15
N PRO A 94 -26.99 -15.53 3.37
CA PRO A 94 -28.12 -15.49 2.46
C PRO A 94 -29.46 -15.35 3.21
N ASN A 95 -30.33 -14.49 2.72
CA ASN A 95 -31.70 -14.33 3.23
C ASN A 95 -32.65 -13.92 2.08
N LEU A 96 -33.95 -14.19 2.23
CA LEU A 96 -34.99 -13.72 1.32
C LEU A 96 -35.30 -12.24 1.52
N ASP A 97 -35.15 -11.71 2.73
CA ASP A 97 -35.28 -10.27 3.00
C ASP A 97 -33.92 -9.59 2.79
N PRO A 98 -33.79 -8.63 1.85
CA PRO A 98 -32.57 -7.86 1.66
C PRO A 98 -32.09 -7.17 2.94
N ARG A 99 -32.99 -6.85 3.88
CA ARG A 99 -32.65 -6.23 5.18
C ARG A 99 -31.85 -7.13 6.10
N ASP A 100 -31.91 -8.44 5.88
CA ASP A 100 -31.19 -9.45 6.65
C ASP A 100 -30.17 -10.22 5.80
N MET A 101 -29.99 -9.82 4.54
CA MET A 101 -28.98 -10.38 3.65
C MET A 101 -27.64 -9.71 3.90
N GLY A 102 -26.70 -10.46 4.50
CA GLY A 102 -25.39 -9.96 4.91
C GLY A 102 -24.34 -10.20 3.83
N THR A 103 -23.70 -9.13 3.40
CA THR A 103 -22.65 -9.13 2.38
C THR A 103 -21.42 -8.34 2.83
N PHE A 104 -20.30 -8.55 2.14
CA PHE A 104 -19.16 -7.65 2.24
C PHE A 104 -18.71 -7.17 0.86
N SER A 105 -18.03 -6.02 0.84
CA SER A 105 -17.30 -5.52 -0.31
C SER A 105 -15.92 -5.04 0.12
N ILE A 106 -14.93 -5.23 -0.74
CA ILE A 106 -13.55 -4.77 -0.55
C ILE A 106 -13.29 -3.68 -1.56
N LEU A 107 -12.91 -2.49 -1.08
CA LEU A 107 -12.71 -1.30 -1.91
C LEU A 107 -11.34 -0.70 -1.68
N ALA A 108 -10.82 -0.12 -2.75
CA ALA A 108 -9.65 0.74 -2.76
C ALA A 108 -9.94 2.00 -3.59
N PRO A 109 -9.24 3.13 -3.33
CA PRO A 109 -9.29 4.29 -4.21
C PRO A 109 -8.82 3.91 -5.62
N SER A 110 -9.51 4.41 -6.63
CA SER A 110 -9.05 4.36 -8.03
C SER A 110 -8.28 5.64 -8.31
N LEU A 111 -7.10 5.50 -8.90
CA LEU A 111 -6.24 6.61 -9.30
C LEU A 111 -6.17 6.67 -10.83
N ASP A 112 -6.09 7.87 -11.39
CA ASP A 112 -5.73 8.06 -12.79
C ASP A 112 -4.21 7.91 -13.01
N SER A 113 -3.77 8.09 -14.26
CA SER A 113 -2.36 8.00 -14.64
C SER A 113 -1.47 9.03 -13.92
N TYR A 114 -2.02 10.14 -13.43
CA TYR A 114 -1.31 11.18 -12.68
C TYR A 114 -1.31 10.94 -11.17
N GLY A 115 -1.97 9.86 -10.71
CA GLY A 115 -2.16 9.58 -9.28
C GLY A 115 -3.24 10.43 -8.62
N ALA A 116 -4.06 11.14 -9.41
CA ALA A 116 -5.24 11.84 -8.92
C ALA A 116 -6.42 10.87 -8.82
N LEU A 117 -7.37 11.14 -7.93
CA LEU A 117 -8.48 10.22 -7.72
C LEU A 117 -9.44 10.20 -8.92
N ALA A 118 -9.70 8.99 -9.42
CA ALA A 118 -10.61 8.71 -10.52
C ALA A 118 -11.87 7.93 -10.08
N GLY A 119 -12.02 7.60 -8.81
CA GLY A 119 -13.19 6.88 -8.28
C GLY A 119 -12.85 5.86 -7.21
N THR A 120 -13.71 4.85 -7.07
CA THR A 120 -13.45 3.63 -6.29
C THR A 120 -13.34 2.44 -7.21
N ARG A 121 -12.52 1.47 -6.83
CA ARG A 121 -12.38 0.16 -7.47
C ARG A 121 -12.51 -0.96 -6.44
N TYR A 122 -12.66 -2.20 -6.90
CA TYR A 122 -12.87 -3.35 -6.02
C TYR A 122 -11.61 -4.21 -5.99
N GLY A 123 -10.84 -4.13 -4.92
CA GLY A 123 -9.55 -4.81 -4.82
C GLY A 123 -8.64 -4.14 -3.82
N PHE A 124 -7.33 -4.25 -4.06
CA PHE A 124 -6.31 -3.79 -3.13
C PHE A 124 -5.42 -2.70 -3.70
N GLU A 125 -4.96 -1.81 -2.83
CA GLU A 125 -3.91 -0.83 -3.11
C GLU A 125 -2.56 -1.39 -2.67
N ASP A 126 -1.54 -1.28 -3.50
CA ASP A 126 -0.17 -1.65 -3.14
C ASP A 126 0.42 -0.57 -2.23
N GLU A 127 0.88 -0.96 -1.03
CA GLU A 127 1.51 -0.04 -0.09
C GLU A 127 2.84 0.52 -0.59
N SER A 128 3.50 -0.15 -1.54
CA SER A 128 4.73 0.35 -2.16
C SER A 128 4.49 1.56 -3.06
N THR A 129 3.23 1.92 -3.35
CA THR A 129 2.89 3.18 -4.03
C THR A 129 3.05 4.41 -3.13
N ARG A 130 3.23 4.19 -1.83
CA ARG A 130 3.42 5.22 -0.80
C ARG A 130 4.85 5.22 -0.28
N LEU A 131 5.27 6.37 0.19
CA LEU A 131 6.56 6.56 0.82
C LEU A 131 6.59 5.86 2.18
N ASN A 132 7.47 4.87 2.33
CA ASN A 132 7.68 4.20 3.61
C ASN A 132 8.55 5.10 4.52
N LEU A 133 7.98 5.58 5.63
CA LEU A 133 8.71 6.47 6.55
C LEU A 133 9.96 5.80 7.14
N ASN A 134 9.89 4.50 7.43
CA ASN A 134 11.01 3.77 8.01
C ASN A 134 12.13 3.46 7.00
N PHE A 135 11.93 3.76 5.72
CA PHE A 135 12.94 3.62 4.67
C PHE A 135 13.83 4.87 4.53
N LEU A 136 13.42 6.02 5.09
CA LEU A 136 14.08 7.31 4.84
C LEU A 136 15.55 7.37 5.29
N LEU A 137 15.90 6.74 6.42
CA LEU A 137 17.30 6.66 6.85
C LEU A 137 18.15 5.74 5.96
N LEU A 138 17.52 4.74 5.33
CA LEU A 138 18.21 3.90 4.36
C LEU A 138 18.42 4.66 3.04
N ALA A 139 17.44 5.46 2.63
CA ALA A 139 17.55 6.36 1.48
C ALA A 139 18.76 7.31 1.60
N ASP A 140 19.00 7.89 2.78
CA ASP A 140 20.18 8.74 3.05
C ASP A 140 21.53 8.01 2.87
N LYS A 141 21.55 6.67 3.03
CA LYS A 141 22.76 5.86 2.79
C LYS A 141 23.01 5.58 1.32
N PHE A 142 21.95 5.53 0.51
CA PHE A 142 22.07 5.36 -0.94
C PHE A 142 22.46 6.65 -1.63
N GLN A 143 21.89 7.77 -1.19
CA GLN A 143 22.22 9.09 -1.68
C GLN A 143 22.20 10.09 -0.53
N GLU A 144 23.22 10.95 -0.48
CA GLU A 144 23.29 12.04 0.50
C GLU A 144 22.03 12.89 0.45
N ASN A 145 21.36 13.05 1.59
CA ASN A 145 20.05 13.73 1.76
C ASN A 145 18.87 13.11 1.00
N GLY A 146 18.96 11.84 0.56
CA GLY A 146 17.89 11.17 -0.18
C GLY A 146 16.56 11.11 0.57
N GLY A 147 16.57 10.89 1.89
CA GLY A 147 15.38 10.89 2.74
C GLY A 147 14.71 12.26 2.78
N ARG A 148 15.51 13.34 2.91
CA ARG A 148 15.00 14.72 2.88
C ARG A 148 14.40 15.05 1.50
N THR A 149 15.06 14.68 0.41
CA THR A 149 14.55 14.91 -0.96
C THR A 149 13.20 14.23 -1.18
N LEU A 150 13.03 12.97 -0.73
CA LEU A 150 11.76 12.25 -0.82
C LEU A 150 10.65 12.93 -0.01
N LEU A 151 10.94 13.43 1.19
CA LEU A 151 9.97 14.15 2.01
C LEU A 151 9.57 15.50 1.40
N LEU A 152 10.52 16.25 0.85
CA LEU A 152 10.27 17.56 0.22
C LEU A 152 9.35 17.48 -1.01
N ALA A 153 9.20 16.28 -1.58
CA ALA A 153 8.25 16.04 -2.65
C ALA A 153 6.79 16.09 -2.19
N LEU A 154 6.53 15.93 -0.89
CA LEU A 154 5.19 16.00 -0.33
C LEU A 154 4.66 17.45 -0.37
N PRO A 155 3.39 17.66 -0.74
CA PRO A 155 2.80 18.99 -0.79
C PRO A 155 2.90 19.72 0.55
N GLY A 156 3.49 20.92 0.55
CA GLY A 156 3.63 21.75 1.76
C GLY A 156 4.68 21.30 2.75
N MET A 157 5.50 20.31 2.40
CA MET A 157 6.66 19.96 3.23
C MET A 157 7.66 21.12 3.23
N THR A 158 8.23 21.39 4.40
CA THR A 158 9.33 22.36 4.56
C THR A 158 10.60 21.62 4.97
N GLU A 159 11.76 22.23 4.76
CA GLU A 159 13.04 21.67 5.18
C GLU A 159 13.09 21.45 6.70
N GLU A 160 12.54 22.39 7.49
CA GLU A 160 12.43 22.24 8.94
C GLU A 160 11.61 21.00 9.33
N THR A 161 10.45 20.80 8.70
CA THR A 161 9.59 19.65 8.99
C THR A 161 10.25 18.35 8.52
N ALA A 162 10.87 18.36 7.34
CA ALA A 162 11.52 17.17 6.79
C ALA A 162 12.69 16.71 7.67
N ASP A 163 13.58 17.63 8.06
CA ASP A 163 14.70 17.33 8.96
C ASP A 163 14.19 16.89 10.34
N SER A 164 13.13 17.53 10.87
CA SER A 164 12.51 17.11 12.14
C SER A 164 11.90 15.70 12.09
N ILE A 165 11.44 15.23 10.92
CA ILE A 165 10.95 13.85 10.73
C ILE A 165 12.11 12.86 10.72
N LEU A 166 13.26 13.25 10.17
CA LEU A 166 14.44 12.40 10.10
C LEU A 166 15.12 12.28 11.48
N ASP A 167 15.24 13.39 12.23
CA ASP A 167 15.69 13.43 13.63
C ASP A 167 14.77 12.60 14.55
N TRP A 168 13.46 12.57 14.28
CA TRP A 168 12.56 11.69 15.06
C TRP A 168 12.88 10.19 14.87
N LEU A 169 13.50 9.84 13.74
CA LEU A 169 13.68 8.47 13.27
C LEU A 169 15.08 7.92 13.56
N ASP A 170 16.13 8.74 13.55
CA ASP A 170 17.49 8.30 13.85
C ASP A 170 17.72 8.08 15.36
N GLU A 171 18.82 7.40 15.68
CA GLU A 171 19.08 6.90 17.04
C GLU A 171 19.89 7.88 17.90
N ASP A 172 20.45 8.93 17.28
CA ASP A 172 21.27 9.91 17.98
C ASP A 172 20.41 11.07 18.51
N ASP A 173 21.06 12.06 19.12
CA ASP A 173 20.42 13.26 19.67
C ASP A 173 21.08 14.51 19.05
N ASP A 174 21.73 14.37 17.88
CA ASP A 174 22.43 15.45 17.18
C ASP A 174 21.51 16.05 16.09
N PRO A 175 20.94 17.26 16.29
CA PRO A 175 19.96 17.79 15.35
C PRO A 175 20.55 18.00 13.96
N ARG A 176 19.79 17.65 12.92
CA ARG A 176 20.09 18.04 11.54
C ARG A 176 20.02 19.56 11.35
N GLU A 177 20.43 20.03 10.17
CA GLU A 177 20.57 21.47 9.86
C GLU A 177 19.34 22.30 10.28
N PHE A 178 18.14 21.81 9.99
CA PHE A 178 16.87 22.45 10.37
C PHE A 178 16.01 21.61 11.31
N GLY A 179 16.56 20.49 11.80
CA GLY A 179 15.87 19.51 12.62
C GLY A 179 15.79 19.88 14.09
N VAL A 180 15.15 19.02 14.87
CA VAL A 180 15.01 19.17 16.33
C VAL A 180 14.99 17.81 17.02
N GLU A 181 15.63 17.79 18.18
CA GLU A 181 15.81 16.59 19.01
C GLU A 181 15.17 16.74 20.38
N TYR A 182 15.56 15.85 21.30
CA TYR A 182 15.16 15.80 22.70
C TYR A 182 14.99 17.18 23.37
N ASP A 183 15.99 18.06 23.28
CA ASP A 183 16.00 19.38 23.95
C ASP A 183 14.79 20.26 23.56
N TYR A 184 14.33 20.16 22.31
CA TYR A 184 13.16 20.89 21.83
C TYR A 184 11.88 20.33 22.44
N TYR A 185 11.70 19.01 22.42
CA TYR A 185 10.48 18.35 22.88
C TYR A 185 10.34 18.38 24.41
N GLU A 186 11.45 18.38 25.16
CA GLU A 186 11.45 18.55 26.62
C GLU A 186 11.01 19.97 27.03
N ALA A 187 11.24 20.97 26.19
CA ALA A 187 10.84 22.35 26.45
C ALA A 187 9.34 22.64 26.21
N LEU A 188 8.58 21.69 25.64
CA LEU A 188 7.15 21.84 25.37
C LEU A 188 6.28 21.65 26.63
N GLU A 189 5.04 22.13 26.59
CA GLU A 189 4.03 21.91 27.63
C GLU A 189 2.78 21.23 27.05
N PRO A 190 2.51 19.94 27.35
CA PRO A 190 3.32 19.03 28.17
C PRO A 190 4.59 18.56 27.43
N ALA A 191 5.67 18.36 28.19
CA ALA A 191 6.92 17.83 27.66
C ALA A 191 6.77 16.35 27.30
N TYR A 192 7.44 15.92 26.23
CA TYR A 192 7.55 14.53 25.81
C TYR A 192 8.90 14.29 25.16
N THR A 193 9.20 13.03 24.86
CA THR A 193 10.47 12.62 24.26
C THR A 193 10.24 12.13 22.83
N PRO A 194 11.17 12.40 21.91
CA PRO A 194 11.17 11.76 20.60
C PRO A 194 11.35 10.25 20.75
N THR A 195 10.98 9.50 19.70
CA THR A 195 11.05 8.04 19.71
C THR A 195 12.47 7.53 19.46
N ASN A 196 13.27 8.29 18.71
CA ASN A 196 14.62 7.95 18.23
C ASN A 196 14.66 6.53 17.66
N GLY A 197 13.79 6.30 16.68
CA GLY A 197 13.62 4.99 16.07
C GLY A 197 12.38 4.89 15.20
N PRO A 198 12.10 3.68 14.66
CA PRO A 198 11.05 3.46 13.68
C PRO A 198 9.66 3.91 14.16
N PHE A 199 8.94 4.60 13.28
CA PHE A 199 7.56 4.99 13.50
C PHE A 199 6.67 3.75 13.71
N ARG A 200 5.76 3.84 14.68
CA ARG A 200 4.80 2.76 15.02
C ARG A 200 3.44 2.97 14.38
N SER A 201 3.12 4.21 14.04
CA SER A 201 1.92 4.59 13.29
C SER A 201 2.20 5.84 12.49
N VAL A 202 1.52 6.02 11.36
CA VAL A 202 1.66 7.26 10.55
C VAL A 202 1.21 8.48 11.37
N GLU A 203 0.21 8.32 12.24
CA GLU A 203 -0.28 9.41 13.10
C GLU A 203 0.73 9.86 14.18
N GLU A 204 1.80 9.10 14.44
CA GLU A 204 2.88 9.53 15.32
C GLU A 204 3.57 10.80 14.79
N LEU A 205 3.53 11.04 13.47
CA LEU A 205 4.00 12.29 12.86
C LEU A 205 3.33 13.54 13.46
N MET A 206 2.14 13.43 14.05
CA MET A 206 1.48 14.55 14.75
C MET A 206 2.26 15.06 15.97
N LEU A 207 3.24 14.31 16.45
CA LEU A 207 4.15 14.71 17.53
C LEU A 207 5.41 15.41 17.00
N VAL A 208 5.69 15.31 15.70
CA VAL A 208 6.88 15.92 15.10
C VAL A 208 6.65 17.41 14.89
N ARG A 209 7.70 18.20 15.11
CA ARG A 209 7.67 19.65 14.87
C ARG A 209 7.24 19.96 13.43
N GLY A 210 6.32 20.92 13.29
CA GLY A 210 5.89 21.42 11.98
C GLY A 210 4.78 20.61 11.31
N VAL A 211 4.38 19.46 11.87
CA VAL A 211 3.25 18.67 11.37
C VAL A 211 1.94 19.21 11.97
N THR A 212 0.96 19.48 11.11
CA THR A 212 -0.36 19.96 11.52
C THR A 212 -1.46 18.98 11.11
N PRO A 213 -2.64 18.99 11.77
CA PRO A 213 -3.76 18.14 11.37
C PRO A 213 -4.18 18.37 9.92
N ASP A 214 -4.09 19.62 9.44
CA ASP A 214 -4.46 19.98 8.07
C ASP A 214 -3.50 19.37 7.05
N LEU A 215 -2.18 19.46 7.30
CA LEU A 215 -1.17 18.81 6.46
C LEU A 215 -1.32 17.30 6.46
N MET A 216 -1.66 16.72 7.62
CA MET A 216 -1.71 15.27 7.76
C MET A 216 -2.99 14.65 7.17
N PHE A 217 -4.16 15.15 7.54
CA PHE A 217 -5.45 14.53 7.21
C PHE A 217 -6.21 15.20 6.06
N GLY A 218 -5.86 16.45 5.72
CA GLY A 218 -6.62 17.22 4.74
C GLY A 218 -8.11 17.32 5.07
N GLN A 219 -8.95 17.25 4.03
CA GLN A 219 -10.40 17.46 4.08
C GLN A 219 -11.22 16.16 3.99
N ASP A 220 -10.60 15.02 3.65
CA ASP A 220 -11.28 13.72 3.63
C ASP A 220 -11.50 13.23 5.08
N THR A 221 -12.60 13.70 5.67
CA THR A 221 -12.95 13.42 7.07
C THR A 221 -13.47 12.00 7.25
N ASN A 222 -14.14 11.46 6.24
CA ASN A 222 -14.73 10.14 6.30
C ASN A 222 -13.74 9.03 5.88
N ARG A 223 -12.55 9.41 5.41
CA ARG A 223 -11.44 8.55 5.00
C ARG A 223 -11.86 7.54 3.93
N ASN A 224 -12.62 7.96 2.93
CA ASN A 224 -13.00 7.09 1.81
C ASN A 224 -12.10 7.28 0.58
N GLY A 225 -11.08 8.14 0.69
CA GLY A 225 -10.14 8.50 -0.36
C GLY A 225 -10.60 9.68 -1.21
N MET A 226 -11.87 10.08 -1.12
CA MET A 226 -12.53 11.13 -1.89
C MET A 226 -12.87 12.32 -1.01
N VAL A 227 -12.80 13.53 -1.57
CA VAL A 227 -13.34 14.71 -0.90
C VAL A 227 -14.74 14.96 -1.44
N ASP A 228 -15.75 14.66 -0.62
CA ASP A 228 -17.15 14.87 -0.99
C ASP A 228 -17.50 16.37 -1.03
N PRO A 229 -18.55 16.80 -1.77
CA PRO A 229 -18.94 18.20 -1.84
C PRO A 229 -19.15 18.86 -0.46
N HIS A 230 -19.72 18.11 0.50
CA HIS A 230 -19.91 18.61 1.87
C HIS A 230 -18.59 18.80 2.66
N GLU A 231 -17.56 18.02 2.36
CA GLU A 231 -16.23 18.13 2.96
C GLU A 231 -15.46 19.29 2.36
N MET A 232 -15.54 19.45 1.04
CA MET A 232 -14.98 20.61 0.32
C MET A 232 -15.60 21.92 0.81
N GLU A 233 -16.93 21.98 0.95
CA GLU A 233 -17.64 23.14 1.51
C GLU A 233 -17.19 23.46 2.94
N ALA A 234 -17.01 22.43 3.78
CA ALA A 234 -16.53 22.59 5.14
C ALA A 234 -15.07 23.10 5.17
N GLY A 235 -14.19 22.57 4.31
CA GLY A 235 -12.80 23.03 4.17
C GLY A 235 -12.71 24.47 3.69
N MET A 236 -13.54 24.87 2.72
CA MET A 236 -13.66 26.26 2.27
C MET A 236 -14.14 27.19 3.39
N ALA A 237 -15.13 26.77 4.18
CA ALA A 237 -15.64 27.55 5.30
C ALA A 237 -14.61 27.73 6.43
N MET A 238 -13.71 26.76 6.62
CA MET A 238 -12.63 26.82 7.60
C MET A 238 -11.35 27.50 7.08
N GLY A 239 -11.32 27.91 5.80
CA GLY A 239 -10.16 28.56 5.19
C GLY A 239 -8.96 27.63 4.97
N THR A 240 -9.17 26.32 5.06
CA THR A 240 -8.15 25.27 4.86
C THR A 240 -8.15 24.71 3.43
N ALA A 241 -9.10 25.16 2.59
CA ALA A 241 -9.14 24.83 1.17
C ALA A 241 -8.46 25.91 0.32
N THR A 242 -7.37 25.55 -0.37
CA THR A 242 -6.81 26.36 -1.45
C THR A 242 -7.56 26.04 -2.75
N ALA A 243 -8.13 27.05 -3.40
CA ALA A 243 -8.81 26.91 -4.70
C ALA A 243 -7.82 26.80 -5.88
N ASP A 244 -6.54 26.54 -5.61
CA ASP A 244 -5.49 26.50 -6.61
C ASP A 244 -5.20 25.04 -7.02
N PRO A 245 -5.59 24.61 -8.23
CA PRO A 245 -5.31 23.27 -8.73
C PRO A 245 -3.81 22.99 -8.97
N SER A 246 -2.97 24.02 -8.95
CA SER A 246 -1.51 23.92 -9.17
C SER A 246 -0.70 23.71 -7.89
N MET A 247 -1.31 23.91 -6.71
CA MET A 247 -0.78 23.40 -5.46
C MET A 247 -1.27 21.96 -5.31
N GLY A 248 -0.46 21.02 -5.78
CA GLY A 248 -0.79 19.59 -5.84
C GLY A 248 -1.53 19.09 -4.60
N ASP A 249 -2.70 18.48 -4.84
CA ASP A 249 -3.61 17.76 -3.94
C ASP A 249 -3.38 17.86 -2.40
N MET A 250 -3.21 19.07 -1.85
CA MET A 250 -3.25 19.31 -0.41
C MET A 250 -4.63 18.99 0.19
N THR A 251 -5.62 18.73 -0.65
CA THR A 251 -7.01 18.50 -0.22
C THR A 251 -7.18 17.23 0.62
N ARG A 252 -6.26 16.25 0.51
CA ARG A 252 -6.32 14.98 1.25
C ARG A 252 -5.22 14.79 2.30
N GLY A 253 -4.32 15.78 2.44
CA GLY A 253 -3.18 15.71 3.36
C GLY A 253 -2.14 14.65 2.97
N TRP A 254 -1.25 14.31 3.90
CA TRP A 254 -0.13 13.39 3.69
C TRP A 254 -0.48 11.91 3.88
N VAL A 255 -1.58 11.57 4.58
CA VAL A 255 -2.01 10.17 4.79
C VAL A 255 -1.99 9.32 3.50
N PRO A 256 -2.48 9.79 2.33
CA PRO A 256 -2.49 8.99 1.11
C PRO A 256 -1.10 8.72 0.52
N TYR A 257 -0.08 9.46 0.94
CA TYR A 257 1.29 9.36 0.42
C TYR A 257 2.24 8.58 1.34
N LEU A 258 1.83 8.29 2.57
CA LEU A 258 2.71 7.73 3.60
C LEU A 258 2.29 6.33 4.02
N THR A 259 3.28 5.48 4.29
CA THR A 259 3.09 4.14 4.85
C THR A 259 4.22 3.78 5.82
N LEU A 260 4.01 2.69 6.56
CA LEU A 260 5.04 2.01 7.34
C LEU A 260 5.34 0.59 6.82
N TYR A 261 4.52 0.08 5.89
CA TYR A 261 4.44 -1.35 5.58
C TYR A 261 4.82 -1.69 4.14
N GLY A 262 5.23 -0.73 3.32
CA GLY A 262 5.64 -0.99 1.92
C GLY A 262 6.82 -1.97 1.85
N ALA A 263 6.63 -3.10 1.16
CA ALA A 263 7.62 -4.15 1.01
C ALA A 263 7.33 -5.06 -0.20
N GLU A 264 8.39 -5.69 -0.69
CA GLU A 264 8.38 -6.65 -1.80
C GLU A 264 8.92 -7.99 -1.35
N LYS A 265 8.41 -9.05 -1.98
CA LYS A 265 8.86 -10.42 -1.75
C LYS A 265 10.06 -10.73 -2.64
N ASN A 266 11.16 -11.18 -2.05
CA ASN A 266 12.39 -11.56 -2.78
C ASN A 266 12.30 -12.98 -3.36
N TYR A 267 11.28 -13.23 -4.17
CA TYR A 267 10.96 -14.51 -4.79
C TYR A 267 10.73 -14.31 -6.29
N ASN A 268 10.97 -15.36 -7.07
CA ASN A 268 10.67 -15.39 -8.49
C ASN A 268 9.17 -15.62 -8.73
N SER A 269 8.74 -15.46 -9.99
CA SER A 269 7.37 -15.70 -10.44
C SER A 269 6.84 -17.11 -10.13
N ALA A 270 7.72 -18.11 -10.10
CA ALA A 270 7.40 -19.49 -9.74
C ALA A 270 7.24 -19.73 -8.23
N GLY A 271 7.49 -18.72 -7.39
CA GLY A 271 7.33 -18.79 -5.94
C GLY A 271 8.52 -19.38 -5.18
N PHE A 272 9.71 -19.44 -5.79
CA PHE A 272 10.97 -19.82 -5.16
C PHE A 272 11.80 -18.59 -4.77
N PRO A 273 12.64 -18.65 -3.73
CA PRO A 273 13.55 -17.54 -3.39
C PRO A 273 14.48 -17.22 -4.57
N ARG A 274 14.76 -15.92 -4.78
CA ARG A 274 15.76 -15.51 -5.78
C ARG A 274 17.15 -15.93 -5.36
N VAL A 275 17.99 -16.27 -6.33
CA VAL A 275 19.38 -16.66 -6.11
C VAL A 275 20.17 -15.45 -5.64
N PHE A 276 20.73 -15.53 -4.43
CA PHE A 276 21.58 -14.48 -3.89
C PHE A 276 22.96 -14.53 -4.54
N LEU A 277 23.34 -13.49 -5.29
CA LEU A 277 24.56 -13.49 -6.09
C LEU A 277 25.85 -13.42 -5.26
N ASN A 278 25.78 -12.82 -4.07
CA ASN A 278 26.95 -12.62 -3.20
C ASN A 278 27.13 -13.74 -2.15
N GLN A 279 26.72 -14.97 -2.51
CA GLN A 279 26.98 -16.16 -1.68
C GLN A 279 28.48 -16.39 -1.49
N LYS A 280 28.83 -16.93 -0.32
CA LYS A 280 30.22 -17.30 0.03
C LYS A 280 30.64 -18.63 -0.58
N ASP A 281 29.68 -19.55 -0.71
CA ASP A 281 29.89 -20.87 -1.29
C ASP A 281 29.60 -20.78 -2.80
N LEU A 282 30.66 -20.83 -3.62
CA LEU A 282 30.53 -20.72 -5.07
C LEU A 282 30.04 -22.01 -5.72
N ASP A 283 30.26 -23.17 -5.09
CA ASP A 283 29.70 -24.44 -5.56
C ASP A 283 28.17 -24.37 -5.49
N LEU A 284 27.64 -23.96 -4.32
CA LEU A 284 26.20 -23.79 -4.13
C LEU A 284 25.62 -22.72 -5.04
N LEU A 285 26.28 -21.55 -5.15
CA LEU A 285 25.85 -20.48 -6.04
C LEU A 285 25.72 -20.98 -7.48
N TYR A 286 26.71 -21.71 -7.98
CA TYR A 286 26.72 -22.20 -9.35
C TYR A 286 25.62 -23.24 -9.59
N GLU A 287 25.38 -24.16 -8.65
CA GLU A 287 24.27 -25.12 -8.74
C GLU A 287 22.89 -24.43 -8.75
N GLU A 288 22.70 -23.42 -7.92
CA GLU A 288 21.46 -22.64 -7.87
C GLU A 288 21.25 -21.83 -9.17
N LEU A 289 22.30 -21.19 -9.69
CA LEU A 289 22.23 -20.45 -10.96
C LEU A 289 21.91 -21.37 -12.14
N LEU A 290 22.56 -22.53 -12.27
CA LEU A 290 22.28 -23.50 -13.35
C LEU A 290 20.85 -24.05 -13.31
N THR A 291 20.19 -23.99 -12.16
CA THR A 291 18.78 -24.39 -12.01
C THR A 291 17.83 -23.28 -12.45
N ALA A 292 18.24 -22.02 -12.31
CA ALA A 292 17.38 -20.85 -12.47
C ALA A 292 17.56 -20.09 -13.80
N ILE A 293 18.77 -20.09 -14.38
CA ILE A 293 19.14 -19.32 -15.56
C ILE A 293 20.03 -20.13 -16.53
N ASP A 294 20.32 -19.57 -17.70
CA ASP A 294 21.17 -20.20 -18.72
C ASP A 294 22.61 -20.45 -18.23
N GLU A 295 23.24 -21.51 -18.75
CA GLU A 295 24.60 -21.92 -18.42
C GLU A 295 25.63 -20.82 -18.71
N GLU A 296 25.49 -20.09 -19.83
CA GLU A 296 26.41 -18.98 -20.16
C GLU A 296 26.36 -17.87 -19.11
N TRP A 297 25.17 -17.56 -18.60
CA TRP A 297 24.97 -16.51 -17.60
C TRP A 297 25.55 -16.93 -16.24
N ALA A 298 25.30 -18.18 -15.84
CA ALA A 298 25.86 -18.74 -14.61
C ALA A 298 27.39 -18.72 -14.64
N ASN A 299 27.99 -19.13 -15.78
CA ASN A 299 29.44 -19.11 -15.99
C ASN A 299 30.03 -17.71 -15.84
N PHE A 300 29.41 -16.70 -16.47
CA PHE A 300 29.90 -15.32 -16.41
C PHE A 300 29.76 -14.72 -15.01
N ILE A 301 28.61 -14.92 -14.33
CA ILE A 301 28.38 -14.39 -12.98
C ILE A 301 29.40 -14.96 -11.99
N VAL A 302 29.67 -16.26 -12.04
CA VAL A 302 30.68 -16.88 -11.16
C VAL A 302 32.09 -16.42 -11.53
N ALA A 303 32.41 -16.25 -12.82
CA ALA A 303 33.69 -15.68 -13.23
C ALA A 303 33.88 -14.25 -12.67
N TYR A 304 32.84 -13.42 -12.74
CA TYR A 304 32.83 -12.07 -12.19
C TYR A 304 33.09 -12.09 -10.68
N ARG A 305 32.44 -12.98 -9.94
CA ARG A 305 32.68 -13.16 -8.49
C ARG A 305 34.12 -13.57 -8.17
N LEU A 306 34.75 -14.38 -9.01
CA LEU A 306 36.10 -14.90 -8.81
C LEU A 306 37.21 -13.87 -9.12
N TYR A 307 37.02 -13.02 -10.12
CA TYR A 307 38.09 -12.16 -10.64
C TYR A 307 37.77 -10.66 -10.67
N GLY A 308 36.49 -10.29 -10.57
CA GLY A 308 36.02 -8.91 -10.63
C GLY A 308 35.95 -8.35 -12.04
N ALA A 309 35.51 -7.09 -12.13
CA ALA A 309 35.46 -6.36 -13.39
C ALA A 309 36.86 -6.07 -13.94
N PHE A 310 37.00 -6.19 -15.26
CA PHE A 310 38.18 -5.86 -16.01
C PHE A 310 37.90 -4.71 -16.98
N ASP A 311 38.63 -3.60 -16.84
CA ASP A 311 38.44 -2.39 -17.64
C ASP A 311 39.38 -2.30 -18.86
N GLY A 312 40.00 -3.42 -19.28
CA GLY A 312 40.92 -3.43 -20.42
C GLY A 312 40.23 -3.47 -21.79
N ASP A 313 40.95 -2.96 -22.79
CA ASP A 313 40.49 -2.86 -24.19
C ASP A 313 40.60 -4.19 -24.97
N GLU A 314 41.05 -5.27 -24.33
CA GLU A 314 41.23 -6.57 -24.97
C GLU A 314 39.89 -7.09 -25.55
N GLU A 315 39.96 -7.71 -26.73
CA GLU A 315 38.83 -8.44 -27.32
C GLU A 315 38.50 -9.62 -26.41
N GLY A 316 37.25 -9.72 -25.98
CA GLY A 316 36.81 -10.80 -25.13
C GLY A 316 36.09 -11.90 -25.88
N GLU A 317 36.08 -13.08 -25.30
CA GLU A 317 35.40 -14.28 -25.75
C GLU A 317 34.10 -14.49 -24.95
N SER A 318 33.17 -15.27 -25.49
CA SER A 318 31.93 -15.64 -24.79
C SER A 318 32.22 -16.62 -23.64
N ALA A 319 31.39 -16.58 -22.60
CA ALA A 319 31.48 -17.50 -21.46
C ALA A 319 30.92 -18.92 -21.79
N VAL A 320 30.47 -19.18 -23.01
CA VAL A 320 30.01 -20.51 -23.44
C VAL A 320 31.14 -21.53 -23.32
N GLY A 321 30.90 -22.61 -22.57
CA GLY A 321 31.85 -23.70 -22.38
C GLY A 321 33.01 -23.38 -21.42
N TYR A 322 33.02 -22.20 -20.80
CA TYR A 322 33.90 -21.92 -19.66
C TYR A 322 33.41 -22.66 -18.42
N ALA A 323 34.30 -23.38 -17.74
CA ALA A 323 33.98 -24.05 -16.48
C ALA A 323 34.63 -23.28 -15.32
N PRO A 324 33.86 -22.55 -14.48
CA PRO A 324 34.41 -21.83 -13.34
C PRO A 324 35.02 -22.77 -12.29
N ASP A 325 36.16 -22.39 -11.72
CA ASP A 325 36.75 -23.07 -10.57
C ASP A 325 36.11 -22.57 -9.27
N THR A 326 35.00 -23.20 -8.91
CA THR A 326 34.18 -22.91 -7.72
C THR A 326 34.86 -23.24 -6.39
N SER A 327 36.04 -23.89 -6.41
CA SER A 327 36.81 -24.18 -5.20
C SER A 327 37.56 -22.97 -4.62
N GLN A 328 37.66 -21.89 -5.40
CA GLN A 328 38.33 -20.64 -4.98
C GLN A 328 37.40 -19.74 -4.16
N GLU A 329 37.98 -18.86 -3.35
CA GLU A 329 37.20 -17.83 -2.64
C GLU A 329 36.82 -16.68 -3.60
N PRO A 330 35.60 -16.13 -3.50
CA PRO A 330 35.19 -14.97 -4.28
C PRO A 330 36.05 -13.74 -3.93
N LYS A 331 36.43 -12.97 -4.94
CA LYS A 331 37.28 -11.77 -4.80
C LYS A 331 36.51 -10.45 -4.97
N ALA A 332 35.35 -10.49 -5.60
CA ALA A 332 34.54 -9.31 -5.89
C ALA A 332 33.07 -9.52 -5.50
N ASP A 333 32.49 -8.49 -4.86
CA ASP A 333 31.06 -8.41 -4.58
C ASP A 333 30.34 -7.63 -5.68
N ILE A 334 29.13 -8.10 -6.02
CA ILE A 334 28.25 -7.43 -6.99
C ILE A 334 27.37 -6.48 -6.20
N GLY A 335 27.49 -5.17 -6.44
CA GLY A 335 26.69 -4.17 -5.74
C GLY A 335 25.22 -4.17 -6.19
N GLN A 336 25.01 -4.29 -7.51
CA GLN A 336 23.69 -4.33 -8.13
C GLN A 336 23.70 -5.29 -9.33
N VAL A 337 22.55 -5.90 -9.65
CA VAL A 337 22.43 -6.82 -10.79
C VAL A 337 22.79 -6.13 -12.12
N LEU A 338 22.41 -4.85 -12.26
CA LEU A 338 22.71 -4.03 -13.44
C LEU A 338 24.21 -3.74 -13.62
N GLU A 339 25.05 -4.01 -12.62
CA GLU A 339 26.50 -3.84 -12.72
C GLU A 339 27.12 -4.82 -13.72
N LEU A 340 26.46 -5.95 -14.01
CA LEU A 340 26.94 -6.98 -14.92
C LEU A 340 26.85 -6.60 -16.40
N ILE A 341 26.13 -5.53 -16.74
CA ILE A 341 25.90 -5.10 -18.12
C ILE A 341 27.19 -4.49 -18.70
N ASP A 342 27.56 -4.92 -19.90
CA ASP A 342 28.76 -4.49 -20.64
C ASP A 342 30.09 -4.66 -19.88
N LYS A 343 30.12 -5.52 -18.85
CA LYS A 343 31.35 -5.84 -18.13
C LYS A 343 32.18 -6.92 -18.80
N LYS A 344 33.46 -6.93 -18.45
CA LYS A 344 34.40 -7.97 -18.84
C LYS A 344 35.08 -8.54 -17.59
N VAL A 345 35.60 -9.76 -17.71
CA VAL A 345 36.33 -10.44 -16.64
C VAL A 345 37.59 -11.06 -17.23
N GLN A 346 38.75 -10.79 -16.62
CA GLN A 346 40.01 -11.40 -17.07
C GLN A 346 40.30 -12.69 -16.30
N LEU A 347 40.51 -13.78 -17.03
CA LEU A 347 40.86 -15.08 -16.45
C LEU A 347 42.35 -15.16 -16.10
N PRO A 348 42.72 -15.88 -15.03
CA PRO A 348 44.11 -16.14 -14.70
C PRO A 348 44.73 -17.13 -15.69
N GLY A 349 45.72 -16.68 -16.47
CA GLY A 349 46.47 -17.52 -17.42
C GLY A 349 47.53 -16.72 -18.19
N ASP A 350 48.50 -17.41 -18.80
CA ASP A 350 49.62 -16.78 -19.55
C ASP A 350 49.16 -15.96 -20.77
N ASP A 351 47.96 -16.25 -21.31
CA ASP A 351 47.39 -15.58 -22.49
C ASP A 351 46.36 -14.48 -22.13
N GLY A 352 46.02 -14.30 -20.84
CA GLY A 352 45.14 -13.21 -20.39
C GLY A 352 43.71 -13.23 -20.97
N THR A 353 43.13 -14.40 -21.26
CA THR A 353 41.78 -14.51 -21.85
C THR A 353 40.74 -13.68 -21.10
N VAL A 354 40.02 -12.85 -21.85
CA VAL A 354 38.97 -11.98 -21.31
C VAL A 354 37.62 -12.56 -21.69
N LEU A 355 36.71 -12.70 -20.72
CA LEU A 355 35.32 -13.04 -20.96
C LEU A 355 34.48 -11.76 -21.05
N VAL A 356 33.59 -11.69 -22.03
CA VAL A 356 32.60 -10.59 -22.15
C VAL A 356 31.29 -11.00 -21.49
N SER A 357 30.62 -10.04 -20.89
CA SER A 357 29.27 -10.23 -20.37
C SER A 357 28.30 -10.66 -21.47
N PRO A 358 27.48 -11.69 -21.24
CA PRO A 358 26.35 -11.99 -22.12
C PRO A 358 25.26 -10.92 -22.04
N PHE A 359 25.33 -10.03 -21.05
CA PHE A 359 24.40 -8.93 -20.82
C PHE A 359 24.92 -7.67 -21.52
N THR A 360 24.41 -7.40 -22.73
CA THR A 360 24.78 -6.21 -23.51
C THR A 360 23.89 -5.02 -23.16
N GLY A 361 24.42 -3.81 -23.23
CA GLY A 361 23.67 -2.55 -23.08
C GLY A 361 22.75 -2.21 -24.26
N ASP A 362 22.56 -3.13 -25.21
CA ASP A 362 21.60 -2.95 -26.29
C ASP A 362 20.16 -3.02 -25.75
N MET A 363 19.37 -1.99 -26.03
CA MET A 363 18.00 -1.84 -25.52
C MET A 363 17.10 -3.01 -25.87
N LEU A 364 17.20 -3.54 -27.10
CA LEU A 364 16.40 -4.68 -27.53
C LEU A 364 16.83 -5.95 -26.79
N ALA A 365 18.13 -6.19 -26.65
CA ALA A 365 18.65 -7.33 -25.88
C ALA A 365 18.19 -7.26 -24.41
N MET A 366 18.32 -6.10 -23.77
CA MET A 366 17.87 -5.85 -22.39
C MET A 366 16.41 -6.22 -22.16
N SER A 367 15.51 -5.90 -23.11
CA SER A 367 14.08 -6.23 -23.01
C SER A 367 13.76 -7.74 -22.93
N PHE A 368 14.70 -8.61 -23.31
CA PHE A 368 14.56 -10.06 -23.23
C PHE A 368 15.21 -10.63 -21.98
N TYR A 369 16.45 -10.25 -21.68
CA TYR A 369 17.20 -10.86 -20.59
C TYR A 369 16.95 -10.24 -19.22
N LEU A 370 16.66 -8.93 -19.11
CA LEU A 370 16.51 -8.27 -17.81
C LEU A 370 15.35 -8.82 -16.98
N PRO A 371 14.14 -9.08 -17.54
CA PRO A 371 13.06 -9.64 -16.74
C PRO A 371 13.41 -11.02 -16.19
N GLU A 372 14.06 -11.87 -16.99
CA GLU A 372 14.48 -13.20 -16.56
C GLU A 372 15.58 -13.15 -15.49
N LEU A 373 16.56 -12.25 -15.68
CA LEU A 373 17.65 -12.05 -14.74
C LEU A 373 17.15 -11.50 -13.39
N LEU A 374 16.28 -10.49 -13.40
CA LEU A 374 15.73 -9.86 -12.19
C LEU A 374 14.68 -10.71 -11.49
N ASP A 375 13.96 -11.58 -12.22
CA ASP A 375 13.03 -12.52 -11.60
C ASP A 375 13.78 -13.58 -10.80
N ASN A 376 14.95 -14.02 -11.28
CA ASN A 376 15.68 -15.15 -10.69
C ASN A 376 16.85 -14.75 -9.78
N CYS A 377 17.47 -13.58 -9.97
CA CYS A 377 18.68 -13.18 -9.26
C CYS A 377 18.46 -11.96 -8.34
N THR A 378 19.23 -11.89 -7.26
CA THR A 378 19.18 -10.76 -6.32
C THR A 378 20.52 -10.53 -5.63
N VAL A 379 20.81 -9.28 -5.27
CA VAL A 379 21.96 -8.91 -4.40
C VAL A 379 21.54 -8.75 -2.94
N ILE A 380 20.27 -9.00 -2.62
CA ILE A 380 19.71 -8.88 -1.28
C ILE A 380 19.53 -10.28 -0.70
N SER A 381 20.12 -10.54 0.46
CA SER A 381 20.06 -11.86 1.12
C SER A 381 18.79 -12.08 1.95
N THR A 382 18.04 -11.02 2.25
CA THR A 382 16.79 -11.12 3.01
C THR A 382 15.63 -11.55 2.11
N PRO A 383 14.65 -12.32 2.63
CA PRO A 383 13.48 -12.75 1.87
C PRO A 383 12.51 -11.61 1.53
N ILE A 384 12.70 -10.44 2.14
CA ILE A 384 11.85 -9.26 2.01
C ILE A 384 12.75 -8.07 1.66
N ILE A 385 12.31 -7.27 0.70
CA ILE A 385 12.94 -6.01 0.30
C ILE A 385 12.03 -4.88 0.80
N PRO A 386 12.45 -4.08 1.79
CA PRO A 386 11.59 -3.05 2.37
C PRO A 386 11.64 -1.74 1.57
N GLY A 387 10.48 -1.10 1.39
CA GLY A 387 10.37 0.36 1.27
C GLY A 387 10.70 1.02 -0.06
N ARG A 388 10.87 0.29 -1.16
CA ARG A 388 11.00 0.89 -2.51
C ARG A 388 9.66 1.39 -3.04
N LEU A 389 9.70 2.41 -3.90
CA LEU A 389 8.50 3.05 -4.46
C LEU A 389 8.09 2.38 -5.79
N ASN A 390 6.84 1.94 -5.86
CA ASN A 390 6.27 1.32 -7.06
C ASN A 390 6.04 2.36 -8.17
N ILE A 391 6.88 2.33 -9.19
CA ILE A 391 6.84 3.26 -10.33
C ILE A 391 5.78 2.93 -11.38
N ASN A 392 4.87 2.00 -11.13
CA ASN A 392 3.72 1.78 -12.00
C ASN A 392 2.47 2.49 -11.49
N GLN A 393 2.43 2.82 -10.19
CA GLN A 393 1.21 3.32 -9.53
C GLN A 393 1.45 4.45 -8.53
N ALA A 394 2.71 4.81 -8.22
CA ALA A 394 3.00 5.88 -7.28
C ALA A 394 2.51 7.25 -7.78
N PRO A 395 1.97 8.11 -6.89
CA PRO A 395 1.56 9.46 -7.25
C PRO A 395 2.68 10.31 -7.86
N ALA A 396 2.32 11.25 -8.75
CA ALA A 396 3.28 12.14 -9.42
C ALA A 396 4.22 12.87 -8.44
N ALA A 397 3.69 13.35 -7.32
CA ALA A 397 4.46 14.02 -6.28
C ALA A 397 5.60 13.15 -5.74
N LEU A 398 5.35 11.86 -5.48
CA LEU A 398 6.38 10.96 -4.95
C LEU A 398 7.42 10.59 -6.01
N LEU A 399 7.03 10.50 -7.28
CA LEU A 399 7.99 10.25 -8.36
C LEU A 399 8.95 11.41 -8.56
N ALA A 400 8.43 12.63 -8.57
CA ALA A 400 9.23 13.85 -8.64
C ALA A 400 10.21 13.97 -7.46
N GLY A 401 9.90 13.31 -6.35
CA GLY A 401 10.74 13.24 -5.15
C GLY A 401 11.88 12.23 -5.20
N ILE A 402 11.91 11.33 -6.20
CA ILE A 402 12.96 10.32 -6.29
C ILE A 402 14.29 11.02 -6.61
N PRO A 403 15.34 10.84 -5.79
CA PRO A 403 16.65 11.39 -6.09
C PRO A 403 17.18 10.93 -7.47
N GLY A 404 17.54 11.87 -8.34
CA GLY A 404 17.98 11.58 -9.71
C GLY A 404 16.87 11.50 -10.77
N MET A 405 15.60 11.65 -10.36
CA MET A 405 14.45 11.75 -11.27
C MET A 405 14.31 13.19 -11.76
N ASP A 406 14.20 13.40 -13.08
CA ASP A 406 13.91 14.72 -13.66
C ASP A 406 12.44 14.82 -14.12
N GLU A 407 12.03 16.04 -14.45
CA GLU A 407 10.65 16.34 -14.87
C GLU A 407 10.26 15.65 -16.18
N GLU A 408 11.20 15.51 -17.10
CA GLU A 408 10.98 14.85 -18.38
C GLU A 408 10.70 13.35 -18.18
N LEU A 409 11.52 12.67 -17.38
CA LEU A 409 11.44 11.25 -17.12
C LEU A 409 10.18 10.90 -16.32
N TYR A 410 9.87 11.58 -15.21
CA TYR A 410 8.67 11.23 -14.46
C TYR A 410 7.41 11.54 -15.26
N THR A 411 7.40 12.60 -16.08
CA THR A 411 6.25 12.91 -16.93
C THR A 411 6.05 11.83 -17.98
N ALA A 412 7.13 11.38 -18.64
CA ALA A 412 7.07 10.27 -19.58
C ALA A 412 6.57 8.97 -18.93
N ILE A 413 7.02 8.68 -17.71
CA ILE A 413 6.53 7.54 -16.92
C ILE A 413 5.01 7.65 -16.69
N LEU A 414 4.51 8.82 -16.29
CA LEU A 414 3.07 9.02 -16.03
C LEU A 414 2.22 8.90 -17.31
N GLU A 415 2.74 9.34 -18.45
CA GLU A 415 2.05 9.25 -19.74
C GLU A 415 1.94 7.80 -20.26
N GLU A 416 2.97 6.99 -20.02
CA GLU A 416 3.06 5.63 -20.55
C GLU A 416 2.56 4.55 -19.58
N ARG A 417 2.27 4.90 -18.32
CA ARG A 417 1.72 3.95 -17.34
C ARG A 417 0.34 3.44 -17.74
N VAL A 418 0.13 2.16 -17.47
CA VAL A 418 -1.19 1.54 -17.56
C VAL A 418 -1.90 1.67 -16.21
N VAL A 419 -3.09 2.27 -16.21
CA VAL A 419 -3.87 2.54 -14.98
C VAL A 419 -4.23 1.25 -14.25
N ASN A 420 -4.53 0.18 -15.00
CA ASN A 420 -4.75 -1.15 -14.47
C ASN A 420 -3.52 -2.03 -14.75
N PRO A 421 -2.70 -2.36 -13.74
CA PRO A 421 -1.51 -3.19 -13.94
C PRO A 421 -1.81 -4.54 -14.62
N GLU A 422 -3.01 -5.10 -14.39
CA GLU A 422 -3.43 -6.38 -14.96
C GLU A 422 -3.53 -6.33 -16.51
N GLU A 423 -3.72 -5.16 -17.12
CA GLU A 423 -3.71 -5.00 -18.58
C GLU A 423 -2.31 -5.16 -19.18
N SER A 424 -1.27 -5.03 -18.36
CA SER A 424 0.13 -5.24 -18.73
C SER A 424 0.74 -6.50 -18.11
N ALA A 425 -0.08 -7.38 -17.51
CA ALA A 425 0.39 -8.60 -16.84
C ALA A 425 1.19 -9.54 -17.76
N ASP A 426 0.89 -9.51 -19.06
CA ASP A 426 1.57 -10.29 -20.10
C ASP A 426 2.95 -9.70 -20.48
N ASN A 427 3.26 -8.45 -20.11
CA ASN A 427 4.56 -7.84 -20.38
C ASN A 427 5.50 -8.07 -19.19
N PRO A 428 6.50 -8.97 -19.30
CA PRO A 428 7.39 -9.29 -18.19
C PRO A 428 8.28 -8.09 -17.79
N ASN A 429 8.55 -7.14 -18.70
CA ASN A 429 9.36 -5.96 -18.39
C ASN A 429 8.69 -5.06 -17.35
N ARG A 430 7.36 -4.89 -17.42
CA ARG A 430 6.61 -3.99 -16.52
C ARG A 430 6.56 -4.46 -15.07
N LYS A 431 7.01 -5.69 -14.77
CA LYS A 431 7.15 -6.20 -13.40
C LYS A 431 8.34 -5.61 -12.66
N PHE A 432 9.31 -5.04 -13.35
CA PHE A 432 10.56 -4.54 -12.80
C PHE A 432 10.76 -3.06 -13.11
N GLU A 433 11.45 -2.35 -12.23
CA GLU A 433 11.75 -0.92 -12.38
C GLU A 433 12.56 -0.59 -13.64
N THR A 434 13.23 -1.58 -14.23
CA THR A 434 14.06 -1.42 -15.42
C THR A 434 13.27 -1.19 -16.71
N TRP A 435 11.93 -1.26 -16.67
CA TRP A 435 11.14 -1.01 -17.88
C TRP A 435 11.39 0.39 -18.47
N ILE A 436 11.74 1.37 -17.63
CA ILE A 436 12.10 2.73 -18.09
C ILE A 436 13.37 2.74 -18.95
N LEU A 437 14.28 1.80 -18.72
CA LEU A 437 15.50 1.63 -19.50
C LEU A 437 15.20 0.85 -20.79
N THR A 438 14.44 -0.24 -20.71
CA THR A 438 14.15 -1.12 -21.86
C THR A 438 13.20 -0.51 -22.88
N GLU A 439 12.32 0.39 -22.45
CA GLU A 439 11.35 1.06 -23.32
C GLU A 439 11.87 2.41 -23.87
N GLY A 440 13.09 2.79 -23.51
CA GLY A 440 13.75 3.98 -24.07
C GLY A 440 13.27 5.28 -23.46
N PHE A 441 13.08 5.33 -22.14
CA PHE A 441 12.84 6.59 -21.43
C PHE A 441 14.12 7.16 -20.80
N LEU A 442 15.16 6.34 -20.67
CA LEU A 442 16.40 6.70 -20.00
C LEU A 442 17.60 6.64 -20.96
N PHE A 443 17.96 7.78 -21.53
CA PHE A 443 19.10 7.93 -22.46
C PHE A 443 20.14 8.91 -21.93
N ASN A 444 21.41 8.65 -22.26
CA ASN A 444 22.51 9.56 -22.01
C ASN A 444 22.62 10.63 -23.13
N GLU A 445 23.58 11.55 -23.01
CA GLU A 445 23.82 12.61 -24.00
C GLU A 445 24.18 12.08 -25.41
N ASP A 446 24.70 10.85 -25.49
CA ASP A 446 25.09 10.18 -26.73
C ASP A 446 23.92 9.42 -27.39
N GLY A 447 22.75 9.37 -26.75
CA GLY A 447 21.56 8.68 -27.24
C GLY A 447 21.57 7.16 -27.00
N GLU A 448 22.44 6.68 -26.11
CA GLU A 448 22.52 5.29 -25.66
C GLU A 448 21.79 5.12 -24.31
N PRO A 449 21.30 3.91 -23.97
CA PRO A 449 20.62 3.67 -22.71
C PRO A 449 21.50 4.01 -21.49
N ASP A 450 21.00 4.85 -20.58
CA ASP A 450 21.78 5.31 -19.42
C ASP A 450 21.69 4.36 -18.22
N ILE A 451 22.53 3.31 -18.27
CA ILE A 451 22.61 2.29 -17.23
C ILE A 451 23.11 2.88 -15.90
N ALA A 452 24.01 3.87 -15.94
CA ALA A 452 24.58 4.48 -14.74
C ALA A 452 23.50 5.25 -13.97
N ARG A 453 22.65 6.00 -14.67
CA ARG A 453 21.48 6.66 -14.06
C ARG A 453 20.46 5.63 -13.55
N MET A 454 20.24 4.53 -14.26
CA MET A 454 19.36 3.46 -13.79
C MET A 454 19.85 2.84 -12.47
N GLN A 455 21.16 2.65 -12.32
CA GLN A 455 21.77 2.14 -11.09
C GLN A 455 21.60 3.10 -9.90
N GLN A 456 21.55 4.41 -10.15
CA GLN A 456 21.26 5.41 -9.09
C GLN A 456 19.78 5.37 -8.67
N LEU A 457 18.87 5.13 -9.60
CA LEU A 457 17.42 5.13 -9.35
C LEU A 457 16.89 3.81 -8.75
N SER A 458 17.46 2.66 -9.16
CA SER A 458 16.98 1.32 -8.77
C SER A 458 16.81 1.09 -7.25
N PRO A 459 17.68 1.60 -6.35
CA PRO A 459 17.49 1.45 -4.91
C PRO A 459 16.20 2.07 -4.36
N PHE A 460 15.65 3.08 -5.05
CA PHE A 460 14.44 3.80 -4.62
C PHE A 460 13.16 3.27 -5.27
N MET A 461 13.27 2.45 -6.31
CA MET A 461 12.15 2.13 -7.21
C MET A 461 11.89 0.62 -7.28
N CYS A 462 10.64 0.24 -7.50
CA CYS A 462 10.23 -1.12 -7.83
C CYS A 462 9.09 -1.14 -8.85
N GLY A 463 8.81 -2.30 -9.45
CA GLY A 463 7.67 -2.50 -10.35
C GLY A 463 6.37 -2.92 -9.65
N GLY A 464 6.42 -3.26 -8.36
CA GLY A 464 5.23 -3.65 -7.60
C GLY A 464 5.58 -4.25 -6.24
N GLY A 465 4.69 -4.05 -5.27
CA GLY A 465 4.80 -4.61 -3.92
C GLY A 465 3.90 -5.81 -3.66
N ASP A 466 4.18 -6.47 -2.54
CA ASP A 466 3.41 -7.63 -2.03
C ASP A 466 2.74 -7.31 -0.68
N VAL A 467 2.58 -6.03 -0.35
CA VAL A 467 1.81 -5.58 0.83
C VAL A 467 0.64 -4.72 0.36
N TYR A 468 -0.55 -5.09 0.81
CA TYR A 468 -1.80 -4.62 0.23
C TYR A 468 -2.70 -3.96 1.27
N ARG A 469 -3.29 -2.81 0.93
CA ARG A 469 -4.32 -2.13 1.73
C ARG A 469 -5.68 -2.19 1.06
N ALA A 470 -6.71 -2.32 1.87
CA ALA A 470 -8.09 -2.14 1.43
C ALA A 470 -9.00 -1.72 2.57
N GLN A 471 -10.16 -1.17 2.19
CA GLN A 471 -11.29 -1.01 3.09
C GLN A 471 -12.28 -2.15 2.88
N VAL A 472 -12.60 -2.86 3.95
CA VAL A 472 -13.60 -3.92 3.96
C VAL A 472 -14.86 -3.41 4.65
N ILE A 473 -15.97 -3.45 3.91
CA ILE A 473 -17.27 -2.98 4.38
C ILE A 473 -18.20 -4.19 4.48
N GLY A 474 -18.66 -4.51 5.69
CA GLY A 474 -19.70 -5.50 5.94
C GLY A 474 -21.04 -4.81 6.14
N TYR A 475 -22.06 -5.17 5.36
CA TYR A 475 -23.34 -4.47 5.35
C TYR A 475 -24.51 -5.40 5.03
N PHE A 476 -25.71 -4.93 5.37
CA PHE A 476 -26.95 -5.54 4.91
C PHE A 476 -27.47 -4.82 3.67
N GLN A 477 -27.90 -5.57 2.67
CA GLN A 477 -28.33 -5.01 1.39
C GLN A 477 -29.56 -4.10 1.47
N GLY A 478 -30.41 -4.27 2.49
CA GLY A 478 -31.53 -3.39 2.77
C GLY A 478 -31.16 -2.03 3.37
N GLY A 479 -29.86 -1.70 3.47
CA GLY A 479 -29.37 -0.38 3.88
C GLY A 479 -29.37 -0.12 5.39
N GLY A 480 -29.37 -1.18 6.19
CA GLY A 480 -29.34 -1.11 7.65
C GLY A 480 -27.94 -0.85 8.21
N VAL A 481 -27.60 -1.59 9.28
CA VAL A 481 -26.30 -1.48 9.95
C VAL A 481 -25.16 -1.88 9.01
N SER A 482 -24.03 -1.19 9.14
CA SER A 482 -22.80 -1.55 8.45
C SER A 482 -21.62 -1.42 9.41
N SER A 483 -20.52 -2.10 9.06
CA SER A 483 -19.23 -1.94 9.70
C SER A 483 -18.17 -1.77 8.63
N ARG A 484 -17.19 -0.93 8.91
CA ARG A 484 -16.12 -0.59 7.97
C ARG A 484 -14.79 -0.70 8.69
N THR A 485 -13.84 -1.34 8.03
CA THR A 485 -12.51 -1.53 8.57
C THR A 485 -11.49 -1.31 7.47
N GLU A 486 -10.41 -0.63 7.84
CA GLU A 486 -9.21 -0.55 7.03
C GLU A 486 -8.21 -1.60 7.50
N VAL A 487 -7.64 -2.33 6.54
CA VAL A 487 -6.65 -3.38 6.79
C VAL A 487 -5.46 -3.22 5.86
N VAL A 488 -4.28 -3.56 6.38
CA VAL A 488 -3.08 -3.81 5.58
C VAL A 488 -2.70 -5.27 5.77
N ILE A 489 -2.57 -5.97 4.65
CA ILE A 489 -2.27 -7.39 4.55
C ILE A 489 -0.88 -7.54 3.94
N ASP A 490 0.04 -8.08 4.72
CA ASP A 490 1.39 -8.44 4.28
C ASP A 490 1.37 -9.83 3.64
N ASN A 491 1.64 -9.91 2.33
CA ASN A 491 1.74 -11.14 1.54
C ASN A 491 3.19 -11.53 1.22
N THR A 492 4.18 -10.95 1.91
CA THR A 492 5.59 -11.32 1.72
C THR A 492 5.89 -12.73 2.25
N ALA A 493 5.17 -13.17 3.28
CA ALA A 493 5.25 -14.51 3.84
C ALA A 493 4.33 -15.51 3.10
N LEU A 494 4.54 -16.82 3.32
CA LEU A 494 3.69 -17.88 2.75
C LEU A 494 2.21 -17.73 3.17
N THR A 495 1.96 -17.23 4.37
CA THR A 495 0.61 -16.98 4.89
C THR A 495 0.42 -15.48 5.09
N PRO A 496 -0.50 -14.84 4.36
CA PRO A 496 -0.77 -13.42 4.50
C PRO A 496 -1.16 -13.06 5.93
N SER A 497 -0.47 -12.07 6.49
CA SER A 497 -0.66 -11.61 7.86
C SER A 497 -1.26 -10.21 7.88
N ILE A 498 -2.07 -9.90 8.89
CA ILE A 498 -2.64 -8.56 9.05
C ILE A 498 -1.64 -7.76 9.90
N VAL A 499 -0.98 -6.79 9.29
CA VAL A 499 0.00 -5.93 9.96
C VAL A 499 -0.64 -4.66 10.51
N PHE A 500 -1.79 -4.27 9.95
CA PHE A 500 -2.55 -3.12 10.41
C PHE A 500 -4.06 -3.36 10.33
N TRP A 501 -4.78 -2.89 11.34
CA TRP A 501 -6.24 -3.01 11.43
C TRP A 501 -6.83 -1.79 12.13
N ARG A 502 -7.86 -1.18 11.54
CA ARG A 502 -8.52 0.02 12.08
C ARG A 502 -10.04 -0.03 11.88
N ASP A 503 -10.80 0.16 12.96
CA ASP A 503 -12.26 0.29 12.90
C ASP A 503 -12.66 1.70 12.45
N LEU A 504 -13.24 1.82 11.25
CA LEU A 504 -13.77 3.05 10.69
C LEU A 504 -15.31 3.12 10.80
N THR A 505 -15.95 2.17 11.49
CA THR A 505 -17.42 2.11 11.61
C THR A 505 -18.02 3.37 12.22
N HIS A 506 -17.28 4.05 13.10
CA HIS A 506 -17.72 5.30 13.74
C HIS A 506 -17.81 6.48 12.77
N LEU A 507 -17.11 6.43 11.63
CA LEU A 507 -17.20 7.39 10.53
C LEU A 507 -18.34 7.04 9.54
N GLY A 508 -19.13 6.01 9.85
CA GLY A 508 -20.19 5.52 9.00
C GLY A 508 -19.68 4.68 7.83
N ARG A 509 -20.58 4.42 6.87
CA ARG A 509 -20.35 3.53 5.72
C ARG A 509 -19.46 4.14 4.64
N ALA A 510 -19.48 5.47 4.54
CA ALA A 510 -18.82 6.33 3.54
C ALA A 510 -19.11 6.06 2.05
N TYR A 511 -19.63 4.88 1.70
CA TYR A 511 -20.01 4.53 0.34
C TYR A 511 -21.54 4.33 0.22
N PRO A 512 -22.16 4.73 -0.90
CA PRO A 512 -23.55 4.42 -1.18
C PRO A 512 -23.74 2.92 -1.46
N LEU A 513 -24.96 2.38 -1.29
CA LEU A 513 -25.21 0.94 -1.46
C LEU A 513 -25.01 0.48 -2.89
N GLU A 514 -25.24 1.37 -3.84
CA GLU A 514 -25.07 1.14 -5.28
C GLU A 514 -23.61 0.83 -5.62
N VAL A 515 -22.67 1.49 -4.94
CA VAL A 515 -21.23 1.22 -5.07
C VAL A 515 -20.88 -0.08 -4.37
N LEU A 516 -21.35 -0.29 -3.14
CA LEU A 516 -21.08 -1.56 -2.45
C LEU A 516 -21.66 -2.78 -3.20
N GLY A 517 -22.74 -2.57 -3.94
CA GLY A 517 -23.45 -3.56 -4.74
C GLY A 517 -24.67 -4.13 -4.00
N ILE A 518 -25.74 -4.40 -4.75
CA ILE A 518 -26.97 -5.00 -4.24
C ILE A 518 -27.34 -6.15 -5.17
N ASN A 519 -27.37 -7.36 -4.62
CA ASN A 519 -27.83 -8.56 -5.32
C ASN A 519 -29.37 -8.57 -5.27
N LEU A 520 -29.99 -7.69 -6.05
CA LEU A 520 -31.44 -7.73 -6.29
C LEU A 520 -31.75 -8.87 -7.26
N THR A 521 -31.52 -10.11 -6.86
CA THR A 521 -32.21 -11.24 -7.49
C THR A 521 -33.68 -11.19 -7.06
N GLY A 522 -34.46 -10.37 -7.76
CA GLY A 522 -35.87 -10.65 -7.93
C GLY A 522 -35.99 -12.02 -8.59
N GLN A 523 -36.73 -12.94 -7.97
CA GLN A 523 -37.26 -14.10 -8.65
C GLN A 523 -38.07 -13.64 -9.87
N ILE A 524 -37.43 -13.59 -11.04
CA ILE A 524 -38.07 -13.84 -12.33
C ILE A 524 -37.17 -14.81 -13.10
N GLY A 525 -36.87 -15.95 -12.47
CA GLY A 525 -36.50 -17.16 -13.18
C GLY A 525 -37.80 -17.89 -13.51
N GLN A 526 -38.27 -17.72 -14.74
CA GLN A 526 -39.27 -18.59 -15.32
C GLN A 526 -38.81 -20.04 -15.16
N ALA A 527 -39.68 -20.88 -14.60
CA ALA A 527 -39.65 -22.28 -14.93
C ALA A 527 -39.76 -22.39 -16.46
N TYR A 528 -38.75 -22.96 -17.12
CA TYR A 528 -38.86 -23.98 -18.16
C TYR A 528 -37.49 -24.55 -18.50
#